data_AF-A0A1Q9V5H7-F1
#
_entry.id   AF-A0A1Q9V5H7-F1
#
_cell.length_a   1.000
_cell.length_b   1.000
_cell.length_c   1.000
_cell.angle_alpha   90.00
_cell.angle_beta   90.00
_cell.angle_gamma   90.00
#
_symmetry.space_group_name_H-M   'P 1'
#
loop_
_entity.id
_entity.type
_entity.pdbx_description
1 polymer ?
#
loop_
_entity_poly.entity_id
_entity_poly.type
_entity_poly.pdbx_seq_one_letter_code
_entity_poly.pdbx_strand_id
1 'polypeptide(L)'
;MTDLLELTGFHVDDVPDVDAFVARVREFAAQGLEVGHFWVIAAGPKDVRAADHVELEFGISDKPGVGVLAFGQGDEHYVPAHGTNEDEVEYMLGGLHPSYLPAKAEVPLEDVYAGLDQFLHTQRCPVVLDWIQVSG
;
A
#
# COMPACT_ATOMS: atom_id res chain seq x y z
N MET A 1 -12.31 6.04 18.37
CA MET A 1 -11.58 5.10 17.51
C MET A 1 -10.96 5.97 16.43
N THR A 2 -9.63 5.92 16.28
CA THR A 2 -8.92 6.72 15.28
C THR A 2 -9.20 6.12 13.91
N ASP A 3 -9.51 6.95 12.90
CA ASP A 3 -9.58 6.47 11.51
C ASP A 3 -8.14 6.24 11.02
N LEU A 4 -7.81 4.99 10.66
CA LEU A 4 -6.45 4.63 10.24
C LEU A 4 -6.03 5.36 8.95
N LEU A 5 -6.99 5.78 8.12
CA LEU A 5 -6.71 6.54 6.90
C LEU A 5 -6.34 8.02 7.18
N GLU A 6 -6.49 8.51 8.41
CA GLU A 6 -5.96 9.81 8.85
C GLU A 6 -4.49 9.74 9.29
N LEU A 7 -3.90 8.53 9.34
CA LEU A 7 -2.50 8.32 9.67
C LEU A 7 -1.64 8.24 8.40
N THR A 8 -0.33 8.33 8.53
CA THR A 8 0.62 8.04 7.43
C THR A 8 0.97 6.56 7.34
N GLY A 9 0.97 5.87 8.49
CA GLY A 9 1.15 4.43 8.55
C GLY A 9 0.78 3.89 9.93
N PHE A 10 0.57 2.58 9.99
CA PHE A 10 0.10 1.86 11.18
C PHE A 10 0.53 0.39 11.14
N HIS A 11 0.39 -0.31 12.26
CA HIS A 11 0.70 -1.74 12.32
C HIS A 11 -0.56 -2.57 12.00
N VAL A 12 -0.39 -3.76 11.42
CA VAL A 12 -1.49 -4.68 11.12
C VAL A 12 -2.35 -5.00 12.35
N ASP A 13 -1.74 -5.06 13.55
CA ASP A 13 -2.45 -5.29 14.82
C ASP A 13 -3.40 -4.15 15.20
N ASP A 14 -3.25 -2.97 14.59
CA ASP A 14 -4.14 -1.82 14.81
C ASP A 14 -5.41 -1.91 13.94
N VAL A 15 -5.53 -2.93 13.07
CA VAL A 15 -6.69 -3.19 12.21
C VAL A 15 -7.62 -4.22 12.89
N PRO A 16 -8.67 -3.79 13.62
CA PRO A 16 -9.49 -4.71 14.41
C PRO A 16 -10.42 -5.58 13.57
N ASP A 17 -10.80 -5.12 12.38
CA ASP A 17 -11.69 -5.79 11.44
C ASP A 17 -11.20 -5.53 10.01
N VAL A 18 -10.61 -6.56 9.40
CA VAL A 18 -10.00 -6.47 8.07
C VAL A 18 -11.03 -6.18 6.99
N ASP A 19 -12.17 -6.87 7.01
CA ASP A 19 -13.24 -6.69 6.01
C ASP A 19 -13.80 -5.27 6.06
N ALA A 20 -14.06 -4.76 7.28
CA ALA A 20 -14.54 -3.40 7.46
C ALA A 20 -13.50 -2.36 7.03
N PHE A 21 -12.22 -2.61 7.28
CA PHE A 21 -11.15 -1.72 6.84
C PHE A 21 -11.01 -1.68 5.32
N VAL A 22 -10.99 -2.84 4.64
CA VAL A 22 -10.95 -2.90 3.17
C VAL A 22 -12.20 -2.24 2.55
N ALA A 23 -13.38 -2.42 3.15
CA ALA A 23 -14.59 -1.72 2.74
C ALA A 23 -14.44 -0.19 2.87
N ARG A 24 -13.86 0.30 3.98
CA ARG A 24 -13.59 1.72 4.20
C ARG A 24 -12.62 2.30 3.17
N VAL A 25 -11.59 1.55 2.77
CA VAL A 25 -10.67 1.95 1.69
C VAL A 25 -11.40 2.06 0.35
N ARG A 26 -12.35 1.14 0.06
CA ARG A 26 -13.20 1.22 -1.14
C ARG A 26 -14.10 2.46 -1.12
N GLU A 27 -14.70 2.77 0.02
CA GLU A 27 -15.50 3.98 0.20
C GLU A 27 -14.68 5.25 0.03
N PHE A 28 -13.43 5.27 0.53
CA PHE A 28 -12.51 6.38 0.32
C PHE A 28 -12.24 6.58 -1.18
N ALA A 29 -11.91 5.51 -1.91
CA ALA A 29 -11.67 5.60 -3.36
C ALA A 29 -12.89 6.10 -4.14
N ALA A 30 -14.10 5.70 -3.73
CA ALA A 30 -15.34 6.08 -4.39
C ALA A 30 -15.67 7.58 -4.30
N GLN A 31 -15.00 8.34 -3.43
CA GLN A 31 -15.20 9.79 -3.29
C GLN A 31 -14.65 10.57 -4.49
N GLY A 32 -13.68 10.00 -5.21
CA GLY A 32 -12.89 10.71 -6.22
C GLY A 32 -11.92 11.67 -5.55
N LEU A 33 -10.63 11.52 -5.85
CA LEU A 33 -9.58 12.29 -5.21
C LEU A 33 -9.03 13.36 -6.16
N GLU A 34 -8.70 14.53 -5.62
CA GLU A 34 -7.98 15.57 -6.37
C GLU A 34 -6.49 15.26 -6.47
N VAL A 35 -5.95 14.48 -5.52
CA VAL A 35 -4.56 14.05 -5.45
C VAL A 35 -4.49 12.60 -4.96
N GLY A 36 -3.51 11.84 -5.46
CA GLY A 36 -3.29 10.47 -5.00
C GLY A 36 -2.91 10.41 -3.52
N HIS A 37 -3.41 9.41 -2.81
CA HIS A 37 -3.10 9.16 -1.40
C HIS A 37 -2.51 7.76 -1.25
N PHE A 38 -1.54 7.59 -0.36
CA PHE A 38 -1.03 6.27 0.01
C PHE A 38 -0.71 6.20 1.49
N TRP A 39 -0.61 4.97 2.00
CA TRP A 39 -0.37 4.65 3.40
C TRP A 39 0.59 3.46 3.49
N VAL A 40 1.22 3.33 4.65
CA VAL A 40 2.11 2.19 4.97
C VAL A 40 1.49 1.33 6.07
N ILE A 41 1.41 0.02 5.84
CA ILE A 41 1.03 -0.97 6.87
C ILE A 41 2.21 -1.86 7.16
N ALA A 42 2.69 -1.82 8.40
CA ALA A 42 3.76 -2.69 8.86
C ALA A 42 3.23 -3.97 9.50
N ALA A 43 3.98 -5.05 9.37
CA ALA A 43 3.81 -6.28 10.15
C ALA A 43 5.16 -6.82 10.63
N GLY A 44 5.14 -7.61 11.71
CA GLY A 44 6.35 -8.15 12.34
C GLY A 44 6.93 -7.23 13.42
N PRO A 45 8.24 -7.31 13.72
CA PRO A 45 8.86 -6.49 14.76
C PRO A 45 8.82 -4.99 14.42
N LYS A 46 8.86 -4.15 15.46
CA LYS A 46 8.97 -2.68 15.30
C LYS A 46 10.34 -2.20 14.81
N ASP A 47 11.37 -3.05 14.91
CA ASP A 47 12.66 -2.75 14.33
C ASP A 47 12.57 -2.98 12.81
N VAL A 48 12.56 -1.89 12.05
CA VAL A 48 12.42 -1.91 10.59
C VAL A 48 13.52 -2.68 9.86
N ARG A 49 14.64 -2.94 10.55
CA ARG A 49 15.77 -3.71 10.01
C ARG A 49 15.67 -5.21 10.30
N ALA A 50 14.68 -5.64 11.06
CA ALA A 50 14.48 -7.05 11.33
C ALA A 50 14.07 -7.76 10.03
N ALA A 51 14.63 -8.96 9.78
CA ALA A 51 14.39 -9.69 8.52
C ALA A 51 12.93 -10.15 8.35
N ASP A 52 12.17 -10.19 9.44
CA ASP A 52 10.75 -10.51 9.52
C ASP A 52 9.87 -9.24 9.64
N HIS A 53 10.46 -8.05 9.62
CA HIS A 53 9.71 -6.81 9.44
C HIS A 53 9.37 -6.65 7.95
N VAL A 54 8.09 -6.42 7.68
CA VAL A 54 7.57 -6.21 6.33
C VAL A 54 6.62 -5.04 6.30
N GLU A 55 6.58 -4.34 5.18
CA GLU A 55 5.70 -3.20 4.96
C GLU A 55 4.97 -3.34 3.64
N LEU A 56 3.67 -3.06 3.64
CA LEU A 56 2.90 -2.86 2.42
C LEU A 56 2.57 -1.38 2.30
N GLU A 57 3.05 -0.77 1.23
CA GLU A 57 2.60 0.54 0.79
C GLU A 57 1.42 0.33 -0.15
N PHE A 58 0.29 0.96 0.15
CA PHE A 58 -0.91 0.87 -0.68
C PHE A 58 -1.55 2.24 -0.83
N GLY A 59 -2.17 2.50 -1.97
CA GLY A 59 -2.76 3.80 -2.21
C GLY A 59 -3.77 3.84 -3.34
N ILE A 60 -4.42 4.99 -3.44
CA ILE A 60 -5.49 5.29 -4.38
C ILE A 60 -5.08 6.52 -5.18
N SER A 61 -5.15 6.40 -6.50
CA SER A 61 -4.81 7.49 -7.42
C SER A 61 -5.94 8.53 -7.50
N ASP A 62 -5.62 9.71 -8.01
CA ASP A 62 -6.59 10.67 -8.54
C ASP A 62 -7.21 10.18 -9.88
N LYS A 63 -6.55 9.23 -10.55
CA LYS A 63 -7.06 8.60 -11.78
C LYS A 63 -8.08 7.50 -11.45
N PRO A 64 -9.26 7.47 -12.12
CA PRO A 64 -10.27 6.45 -11.88
C PRO A 64 -9.75 5.02 -12.09
N GLY A 65 -9.97 4.16 -11.09
CA GLY A 65 -9.64 2.73 -11.18
C GLY A 65 -8.15 2.41 -11.09
N VAL A 66 -7.30 3.38 -10.74
CA VAL A 66 -5.87 3.19 -10.52
C VAL A 66 -5.56 3.36 -9.03
N GLY A 67 -4.65 2.54 -8.53
CA GLY A 67 -4.03 2.75 -7.23
C GLY A 67 -2.56 2.34 -7.29
N VAL A 68 -1.93 2.21 -6.13
CA VAL A 68 -0.51 1.89 -6.02
C VAL A 68 -0.27 0.79 -5.01
N LEU A 69 0.75 -0.02 -5.28
CA LEU A 69 1.30 -1.01 -4.37
C LEU A 69 2.82 -1.02 -4.43
N ALA A 70 3.46 -1.10 -3.28
CA ALA A 70 4.85 -1.50 -3.12
C ALA A 70 5.00 -2.33 -1.84
N PHE A 71 6.00 -3.19 -1.79
CA PHE A 71 6.24 -4.07 -0.65
C PHE A 71 7.70 -4.00 -0.23
N GLY A 72 7.93 -3.81 1.07
CA GLY A 72 9.25 -3.79 1.69
C GLY A 72 9.47 -5.03 2.57
N GLN A 73 10.66 -5.60 2.52
CA GLN A 73 11.11 -6.65 3.44
C GLN A 73 12.59 -6.45 3.78
N GLY A 74 12.87 -5.97 4.99
CA GLY A 74 14.22 -5.54 5.37
C GLY A 74 14.73 -4.45 4.41
N ASP A 75 15.84 -4.71 3.73
CA ASP A 75 16.42 -3.80 2.74
C ASP A 75 15.88 -4.02 1.31
N GLU A 76 15.06 -5.06 1.08
CA GLU A 76 14.54 -5.42 -0.23
C GLU A 76 13.20 -4.73 -0.50
N HIS A 77 13.05 -4.19 -1.72
CA HIS A 77 11.84 -3.53 -2.18
C HIS A 77 11.29 -4.22 -3.41
N TYR A 78 9.97 -4.32 -3.48
CA TYR A 78 9.25 -5.01 -4.53
C TYR A 78 8.09 -4.18 -5.04
N VAL A 79 7.82 -4.30 -6.33
CA VAL A 79 6.67 -3.69 -7.01
C VAL A 79 5.93 -4.76 -7.82
N PRO A 80 4.64 -4.57 -8.12
CA PRO A 80 3.90 -5.48 -8.98
C PRO A 80 4.55 -5.63 -10.36
N ALA A 81 4.70 -6.87 -10.83
CA ALA A 81 5.35 -7.17 -12.11
C ALA A 81 4.62 -6.54 -13.31
N HIS A 82 3.30 -6.39 -13.20
CA HIS A 82 2.42 -5.78 -14.21
C HIS A 82 2.13 -4.30 -13.96
N GLY A 83 2.89 -3.65 -13.08
CA GLY A 83 2.77 -2.21 -12.83
C GLY A 83 2.87 -1.34 -14.07
N THR A 84 2.14 -0.23 -14.07
CA THR A 84 1.87 0.54 -15.29
C THR A 84 2.65 1.84 -15.41
N ASN A 85 3.02 2.51 -14.32
CA ASN A 85 3.84 3.73 -14.40
C ASN A 85 5.28 3.40 -14.81
N GLU A 86 5.83 4.19 -15.72
CA GLU A 86 7.20 4.01 -16.23
C GLU A 86 8.24 4.75 -15.38
N ASP A 87 7.84 5.83 -14.73
CA ASP A 87 8.67 6.69 -13.88
C ASP A 87 8.11 6.76 -12.46
N GLU A 88 8.86 7.37 -11.55
CA GLU A 88 8.37 7.68 -10.20
C GLU A 88 7.09 8.53 -10.25
N VAL A 89 6.16 8.26 -9.34
CA VAL A 89 4.88 8.97 -9.24
C VAL A 89 4.73 9.58 -7.85
N GLU A 90 4.24 10.81 -7.80
CA GLU A 90 4.02 11.55 -6.55
C GLU A 90 2.64 11.23 -5.96
N TYR A 91 2.60 10.84 -4.69
CA TYR A 91 1.39 10.61 -3.89
C TYR A 91 1.52 11.31 -2.54
N MET A 92 0.39 11.64 -1.92
CA MET A 92 0.35 12.22 -0.57
C MET A 92 0.34 11.12 0.49
N LEU A 93 1.42 11.00 1.28
CA LEU A 93 1.50 10.03 2.36
C LEU A 93 0.53 10.43 3.49
N GLY A 94 -0.47 9.58 3.76
CA GLY A 94 -1.55 9.88 4.69
C GLY A 94 -2.31 11.17 4.37
N GLY A 95 -2.25 11.66 3.13
CA GLY A 95 -2.80 12.97 2.76
C GLY A 95 -2.02 14.19 3.29
N LEU A 96 -0.86 14.01 3.92
CA LEU A 96 -0.17 15.09 4.65
C LEU A 96 1.01 15.69 3.89
N HIS A 97 1.89 14.88 3.32
CA HIS A 97 3.08 15.35 2.63
C HIS A 97 3.34 14.55 1.34
N PRO A 98 3.88 15.20 0.30
CA PRO A 98 4.24 14.50 -0.92
C PRO A 98 5.35 13.48 -0.65
N SER A 99 5.26 12.35 -1.32
CA SER A 99 6.28 11.30 -1.38
C SER A 99 6.24 10.66 -2.76
N TYR A 100 7.31 9.97 -3.12
CA TYR A 100 7.45 9.35 -4.44
C TYR A 100 7.42 7.83 -4.30
N LEU A 101 6.64 7.20 -5.16
CA LEU A 101 6.61 5.76 -5.34
C LEU A 101 7.36 5.38 -6.62
N PRO A 102 8.07 4.26 -6.63
CA PRO A 102 8.92 3.87 -7.75
C PRO A 102 8.11 3.59 -9.03
N ALA A 103 8.83 3.48 -10.14
CA ALA A 103 8.29 2.90 -11.37
C ALA A 103 7.64 1.53 -11.08
N LYS A 104 6.58 1.21 -11.81
CA LYS A 104 5.76 -0.02 -11.65
C LYS A 104 4.92 -0.11 -10.37
N ALA A 105 4.82 0.93 -9.56
CA ALA A 105 3.92 0.95 -8.39
C ALA A 105 2.42 1.06 -8.76
N GLU A 106 2.05 1.78 -9.83
CA GLU A 106 0.65 1.95 -10.25
C GLU A 106 0.08 0.65 -10.81
N VAL A 107 -1.08 0.24 -10.31
CA VAL A 107 -1.82 -0.98 -10.71
C VAL A 107 -3.33 -0.71 -10.78
N PRO A 108 -4.10 -1.60 -11.42
CA PRO A 108 -5.55 -1.61 -11.26
C PRO A 108 -5.95 -1.58 -9.78
N LEU A 109 -6.95 -0.76 -9.44
CA LEU A 109 -7.39 -0.57 -8.06
C LEU A 109 -7.92 -1.88 -7.42
N GLU A 110 -8.42 -2.80 -8.22
CA GLU A 110 -8.80 -4.14 -7.78
C GLU A 110 -7.63 -4.96 -7.23
N ASP A 111 -6.43 -4.79 -7.79
CA ASP A 111 -5.21 -5.44 -7.32
C ASP A 111 -4.75 -4.83 -5.99
N VAL A 112 -4.93 -3.52 -5.80
CA VAL A 112 -4.69 -2.86 -4.50
C VAL A 112 -5.53 -3.51 -3.42
N TYR A 113 -6.82 -3.71 -3.67
CA TYR A 113 -7.71 -4.33 -2.70
C TYR A 113 -7.37 -5.79 -2.44
N ALA A 114 -7.05 -6.56 -3.48
CA ALA A 114 -6.68 -7.97 -3.33
C ALA A 114 -5.35 -8.14 -2.58
N GLY A 115 -4.35 -7.30 -2.90
CA GLY A 115 -3.05 -7.29 -2.24
C GLY A 115 -3.15 -6.88 -0.77
N LEU A 116 -3.89 -5.79 -0.50
CA LEU A 116 -4.15 -5.31 0.86
C LEU A 116 -4.86 -6.36 1.72
N ASP A 117 -5.95 -6.94 1.21
CA ASP A 117 -6.71 -7.98 1.91
C ASP A 117 -5.82 -9.18 2.26
N GLN A 118 -5.04 -9.69 1.30
CA GLN A 118 -4.17 -10.82 1.54
C GLN A 118 -3.01 -10.47 2.49
N PHE A 119 -2.45 -9.26 2.42
CA PHE A 119 -1.41 -8.82 3.36
C PHE A 119 -1.94 -8.76 4.80
N LEU A 120 -3.13 -8.18 5.02
CA LEU A 120 -3.73 -8.08 6.35
C LEU A 120 -3.99 -9.47 6.98
N HIS A 121 -4.31 -10.47 6.17
CA HIS A 121 -4.52 -11.85 6.63
C HIS A 121 -3.24 -12.66 6.81
N THR A 122 -2.21 -12.42 5.99
CA THR A 122 -1.03 -13.30 5.92
C THR A 122 0.24 -12.67 6.48
N GLN A 123 0.29 -11.34 6.58
CA GLN A 123 1.44 -10.55 7.03
C GLN A 123 2.70 -10.84 6.20
N ARG A 124 2.51 -11.10 4.90
CA ARG A 124 3.55 -11.49 3.94
C ARG A 124 3.28 -10.83 2.60
N CYS A 125 4.30 -10.82 1.74
CA CYS A 125 4.18 -10.36 0.36
C CYS A 125 2.97 -11.05 -0.33
N PRO A 126 1.97 -10.28 -0.82
CA PRO A 126 0.75 -10.85 -1.39
C PRO A 126 0.98 -11.68 -2.65
N VAL A 127 0.89 -13.01 -2.54
CA VAL A 127 1.03 -13.94 -3.67
C VAL A 127 -0.11 -13.90 -4.69
N VAL A 128 -1.19 -13.14 -4.43
CA VAL A 128 -2.25 -12.88 -5.41
C VAL A 128 -1.75 -12.04 -6.59
N LEU A 129 -0.59 -11.38 -6.43
CA LEU A 129 0.11 -10.64 -7.47
C LEU A 129 1.51 -11.25 -7.68
N ASP A 130 2.02 -11.11 -8.89
CA ASP A 130 3.44 -11.36 -9.16
C ASP A 130 4.24 -10.10 -8.81
N TRP A 131 5.38 -10.27 -8.15
CA TRP A 131 6.23 -9.17 -7.70
C TRP A 131 7.61 -9.25 -8.33
N ILE A 132 8.20 -8.10 -8.62
CA ILE A 132 9.59 -7.98 -9.05
C ILE A 132 10.36 -7.15 -8.03
N GLN A 133 11.59 -7.59 -7.74
CA GLN A 133 12.49 -6.83 -6.89
C GLN A 133 13.01 -5.62 -7.65
N VAL A 134 13.03 -4.47 -6.98
CA VAL A 134 13.63 -3.24 -7.47
C VAL A 134 14.79 -2.86 -6.55
N SER A 135 15.88 -2.40 -7.15
CA SER A 135 17.01 -1.87 -6.39
C SER A 135 16.64 -0.48 -5.88
N GLY A 136 16.68 -0.29 -4.57
CA GLY A 136 16.63 1.05 -3.94
C GLY A 136 17.92 1.84 -4.10
#